data_AF-A0A6L7WRZ3-F1
#
_entry.id   AF-A0A6L7WRZ3-F1
#
_cell.length_a   1.000
_cell.length_b   1.000
_cell.length_c   1.000
_cell.angle_alpha   90.00
_cell.angle_beta   90.00
_cell.angle_gamma   90.00
#
_symmetry.space_group_name_H-M   'P 1'
#
loop_
_entity.id
_entity.type
_entity.pdbx_description
1 polymer ?
#
loop_
_entity_poly.entity_id
_entity_poly.type
_entity_poly.pdbx_seq_one_letter_code
_entity_poly.pdbx_strand_id
1 'polypeptide(L)'
;MSLWWVSRNQLDPEQIALIETLPLRETFLVLGPPGCGKTNVLLRRAQFVRGQNMPNVLVLTFTRALTEFVRTGCWDAERREIFPRECVTTIESWVRSLYRVHNEALPEDPGDLVEWKRCLAGGALECAHRGRMPRYDALFIDEAQDLVQEEVDLVSSWSESRFFVGDDRQKIYGEAEGLSAVRQVVPPEHERTLRFHYRVAPPICRMADRVLIPPCGDSLESTCQ
;
A
#
# COMPACT_ATOMS: atom_id res chain seq x y z
N MET A 1 15.86 -0.86 20.30
CA MET A 1 14.51 -0.37 19.96
C MET A 1 13.69 -1.60 19.61
N SER A 2 12.53 -1.78 20.23
CA SER A 2 11.64 -2.92 19.95
C SER A 2 11.17 -2.89 18.50
N LEU A 3 10.98 -4.07 17.88
CA LEU A 3 10.19 -4.18 16.66
C LEU A 3 8.82 -3.55 16.93
N TRP A 4 8.43 -2.55 16.15
CA TRP A 4 7.01 -2.19 16.04
C TRP A 4 6.32 -2.98 14.92
N TRP A 5 7.08 -3.67 14.05
CA TRP A 5 6.51 -4.68 13.16
C TRP A 5 5.90 -5.77 14.03
N VAL A 6 4.57 -5.87 13.99
CA VAL A 6 3.78 -6.76 14.83
C VAL A 6 4.21 -8.20 14.59
N SER A 7 4.60 -8.94 15.62
CA SER A 7 5.01 -10.34 15.49
C SER A 7 3.79 -11.23 15.24
N ARG A 8 4.00 -12.43 14.70
CA ARG A 8 2.89 -13.33 14.30
C ARG A 8 1.87 -13.59 15.42
N ASN A 9 2.31 -13.68 16.67
CA ASN A 9 1.46 -13.89 17.85
C ASN A 9 0.64 -12.65 18.28
N GLN A 10 0.88 -11.50 17.66
CA GLN A 10 0.15 -10.26 17.88
C GLN A 10 -0.79 -9.93 16.71
N LEU A 11 -0.80 -10.77 15.67
CA LEU A 11 -1.72 -10.65 14.55
C LEU A 11 -2.98 -11.49 14.83
N ASP A 12 -4.13 -10.96 14.43
CA ASP A 12 -5.37 -11.72 14.48
C ASP A 12 -5.42 -12.79 13.36
N PRO A 13 -6.34 -13.76 13.44
CA PRO A 13 -6.45 -14.81 12.41
C PRO A 13 -6.76 -14.29 11.00
N GLU A 14 -7.50 -13.19 10.85
CA GLU A 14 -7.81 -12.58 9.54
C GLU A 14 -6.53 -12.00 8.93
N GLN A 15 -5.76 -11.24 9.71
CA GLN A 15 -4.46 -10.69 9.30
C GLN A 15 -3.47 -11.80 8.91
N ILE A 16 -3.38 -12.88 9.70
CA ILE A 16 -2.52 -14.03 9.39
C ILE A 16 -2.95 -14.67 8.06
N ALA A 17 -4.26 -14.85 7.83
CA ALA A 17 -4.75 -15.40 6.57
C ALA A 17 -4.34 -14.54 5.37
N LEU A 18 -4.49 -13.22 5.46
CA LEU A 18 -4.05 -12.30 4.40
C LEU A 18 -2.55 -12.43 4.10
N ILE A 19 -1.73 -12.70 5.13
CA ILE A 19 -0.27 -12.81 4.98
C ILE A 19 0.16 -14.18 4.46
N GLU A 20 -0.39 -15.27 4.98
CA GLU A 20 0.15 -16.63 4.80
C GLU A 20 -0.65 -17.47 3.79
N THR A 21 -1.95 -17.20 3.59
CA THR A 21 -2.84 -18.11 2.84
C THR A 21 -3.21 -17.62 1.45
N LEU A 22 -3.16 -16.30 1.20
CA LEU A 22 -3.47 -15.79 -0.13
C LEU A 22 -2.45 -16.29 -1.18
N PRO A 23 -2.88 -16.57 -2.42
CA PRO A 23 -1.99 -16.86 -3.55
C PRO A 23 -0.90 -15.81 -3.76
N LEU A 24 0.32 -16.24 -4.06
CA LEU A 24 1.50 -15.36 -4.16
C LEU A 24 1.52 -14.53 -5.47
N ARG A 25 0.94 -15.07 -6.55
CA ARG A 25 1.02 -14.51 -7.92
C ARG A 25 -0.32 -13.97 -8.41
N GLU A 26 -1.03 -13.33 -7.51
CA GLU A 26 -2.34 -12.73 -7.80
C GLU A 26 -2.38 -11.30 -7.27
N THR A 27 -3.39 -10.56 -7.71
CA THR A 27 -3.62 -9.19 -7.31
C THR A 27 -4.74 -9.11 -6.28
N PHE A 28 -4.50 -8.46 -5.14
CA PHE A 28 -5.46 -8.30 -4.03
C PHE A 28 -5.62 -6.84 -3.61
N LEU A 29 -6.82 -6.51 -3.14
CA LEU A 29 -7.13 -5.26 -2.45
C LEU A 29 -7.60 -5.58 -1.04
N VAL A 30 -6.92 -5.05 -0.02
CA VAL A 30 -7.34 -5.17 1.38
C VAL A 30 -7.78 -3.81 1.89
N LEU A 31 -9.06 -3.71 2.22
CA LEU A 31 -9.64 -2.54 2.85
C LEU A 31 -9.73 -2.74 4.36
N GLY A 32 -9.80 -1.66 5.10
CA GLY A 32 -10.14 -1.73 6.51
C GLY A 32 -10.06 -0.36 7.16
N PRO A 33 -10.65 -0.21 8.37
CA PRO A 33 -10.72 1.08 9.04
C PRO A 33 -9.34 1.55 9.55
N PRO A 34 -9.27 2.77 10.10
CA PRO A 34 -8.04 3.30 10.67
C PRO A 34 -7.62 2.47 11.88
N GLY A 35 -6.34 2.09 11.95
CA GLY A 35 -5.83 1.30 13.07
C GLY A 35 -6.09 -0.21 13.02
N CYS A 36 -6.58 -0.76 11.89
CA CYS A 36 -6.73 -2.21 11.69
C CYS A 36 -5.43 -2.95 11.31
N GLY A 37 -4.30 -2.24 11.19
CA GLY A 37 -3.00 -2.86 10.91
C GLY A 37 -2.66 -3.05 9.42
N LYS A 38 -3.37 -2.41 8.48
CA LYS A 38 -3.11 -2.45 7.02
C LYS A 38 -1.63 -2.43 6.64
N THR A 39 -0.90 -1.39 7.06
CA THR A 39 0.53 -1.25 6.78
C THR A 39 1.34 -2.41 7.35
N ASN A 40 1.01 -2.94 8.54
CA ASN A 40 1.68 -4.12 9.09
C ASN A 40 1.39 -5.38 8.25
N VAL A 41 0.13 -5.61 7.85
CA VAL A 41 -0.26 -6.72 6.97
C VAL A 41 0.49 -6.64 5.65
N LEU A 42 0.55 -5.45 5.04
CA LEU A 42 1.27 -5.20 3.81
C LEU A 42 2.77 -5.54 3.93
N LEU A 43 3.43 -5.07 4.99
CA LEU A 43 4.87 -5.31 5.21
C LEU A 43 5.18 -6.77 5.52
N ARG A 44 4.34 -7.42 6.33
CA ARG A 44 4.48 -8.84 6.66
C ARG A 44 4.21 -9.72 5.44
N ARG A 45 3.25 -9.36 4.60
CA ARG A 45 3.02 -10.04 3.32
C ARG A 45 4.21 -9.85 2.37
N ALA A 46 4.76 -8.65 2.26
CA ALA A 46 5.97 -8.40 1.47
C ALA A 46 7.15 -9.25 1.94
N GLN A 47 7.38 -9.30 3.26
CA GLN A 47 8.40 -10.16 3.86
C GLN A 47 8.15 -11.65 3.56
N PHE A 48 6.90 -12.11 3.71
CA PHE A 48 6.50 -13.49 3.46
C PHE A 48 6.73 -13.88 1.99
N VAL A 49 6.19 -13.11 1.04
CA VAL A 49 6.33 -13.33 -0.40
C VAL A 49 7.81 -13.38 -0.79
N ARG A 50 8.64 -12.48 -0.26
CA ARG A 50 10.08 -12.49 -0.52
C ARG A 50 10.78 -13.74 0.01
N GLY A 51 10.28 -14.32 1.10
CA GLY A 51 10.71 -15.63 1.62
C GLY A 51 10.25 -16.82 0.78
N GLN A 52 9.26 -16.65 -0.09
CA GLN A 52 8.72 -17.68 -0.99
C GLN A 52 9.34 -17.63 -2.40
N ASN A 53 10.65 -17.42 -2.49
CA ASN A 53 11.41 -17.39 -3.76
C ASN A 53 10.92 -16.33 -4.77
N MET A 54 10.38 -15.21 -4.28
CA MET A 54 10.03 -14.02 -5.05
C MET A 54 10.86 -12.82 -4.53
N PRO A 55 12.18 -12.80 -4.74
CA PRO A 55 13.08 -11.86 -4.07
C PRO A 55 12.94 -10.41 -4.54
N ASN A 56 12.43 -10.17 -5.76
CA ASN A 56 12.33 -8.84 -6.36
C ASN A 56 10.98 -8.19 -6.02
N VAL A 57 10.82 -7.74 -4.78
CA VAL A 57 9.63 -7.04 -4.30
C VAL A 57 9.89 -5.57 -4.02
N LEU A 58 8.84 -4.74 -4.12
CA LEU A 58 8.89 -3.34 -3.73
C LEU A 58 7.64 -2.95 -2.95
N VAL A 59 7.84 -2.24 -1.85
CA VAL A 59 6.84 -1.60 -1.01
C VAL A 59 6.80 -0.12 -1.34
N LEU A 60 5.64 0.33 -1.78
CA LEU A 60 5.33 1.68 -2.20
C LEU A 60 4.38 2.32 -1.19
N THR A 61 4.90 3.29 -0.45
CA THR A 61 4.10 4.10 0.50
C THR A 61 3.73 5.45 -0.13
N PHE A 62 2.79 6.17 0.46
CA PHE A 62 2.41 7.49 -0.04
C PHE A 62 3.36 8.60 0.44
N THR A 63 3.61 8.70 1.75
CA THR A 63 4.38 9.82 2.34
C THR A 63 5.81 9.42 2.71
N ARG A 64 6.74 10.40 2.62
CA ARG A 64 8.13 10.22 3.10
C ARG A 64 8.18 9.90 4.59
N ALA A 65 7.31 10.50 5.39
CA ALA A 65 7.23 10.26 6.83
C ALA A 65 6.92 8.79 7.12
N LEU A 66 5.93 8.21 6.41
CA LEU A 66 5.61 6.80 6.50
C LEU A 66 6.76 5.92 6.00
N THR A 67 7.38 6.24 4.86
CA THR A 67 8.55 5.50 4.36
C THR A 67 9.66 5.42 5.40
N GLU A 68 10.05 6.55 5.98
CA GLU A 68 11.13 6.60 6.96
C GLU A 68 10.75 5.86 8.24
N PHE A 69 9.50 6.00 8.69
CA PHE A 69 8.98 5.21 9.82
C PHE A 69 9.05 3.71 9.53
N VAL A 70 8.53 3.25 8.38
CA VAL A 70 8.59 1.84 7.91
C VAL A 70 10.02 1.32 7.95
N ARG A 71 10.96 2.10 7.40
CA ARG A 71 12.39 1.77 7.33
C ARG A 71 13.08 1.66 8.69
N THR A 72 12.49 2.16 9.78
CA THR A 72 13.02 1.91 11.14
C THR A 72 12.73 0.49 11.63
N GLY A 73 11.67 -0.14 11.12
CA GLY A 73 11.25 -1.50 11.49
C GLY A 73 11.89 -2.61 10.64
N CYS A 74 12.72 -2.24 9.66
CA CYS A 74 13.46 -3.16 8.80
C CYS A 74 14.53 -4.00 9.52
N TRP A 75 14.86 -3.68 10.78
CA TRP A 75 15.79 -4.44 11.60
C TRP A 75 15.19 -4.84 12.94
N ASP A 76 15.69 -5.94 13.47
CA ASP A 76 15.35 -6.38 14.81
C ASP A 76 16.20 -5.77 15.92
N ALA A 77 15.89 -6.14 17.17
CA ALA A 77 16.61 -5.68 18.35
C ALA A 77 18.10 -6.08 18.32
N GLU A 78 18.43 -7.18 17.64
CA GLU A 78 19.78 -7.69 17.42
C GLU A 78 20.47 -7.12 16.17
N ARG A 79 19.86 -6.13 15.50
CA ARG A 79 20.32 -5.51 14.24
C ARG A 79 20.40 -6.47 13.04
N ARG A 80 19.67 -7.58 13.07
CA ARG A 80 19.49 -8.43 11.90
C ARG A 80 18.46 -7.80 10.98
N GLU A 81 18.72 -7.85 9.69
CA GLU A 81 17.78 -7.35 8.69
C GLU A 81 16.57 -8.28 8.60
N ILE A 82 15.39 -7.71 8.81
CA ILE A 82 14.08 -8.37 8.67
C ILE A 82 13.58 -8.20 7.24
N PHE A 83 13.76 -7.00 6.69
CA PHE A 83 13.32 -6.63 5.34
C PHE A 83 14.24 -5.56 4.77
N PRO A 84 14.72 -5.70 3.53
CA PRO A 84 15.66 -4.73 2.96
C PRO A 84 15.02 -3.34 2.85
N ARG A 85 15.72 -2.32 3.32
CA ARG A 85 15.18 -0.94 3.32
C ARG A 85 14.99 -0.37 1.93
N GLU A 86 15.84 -0.77 1.00
CA GLU A 86 15.83 -0.39 -0.41
C GLU A 86 14.55 -0.87 -1.10
N CYS A 87 13.92 -1.92 -0.58
CA CYS A 87 12.61 -2.38 -1.02
C CYS A 87 11.46 -1.51 -0.50
N VAL A 88 11.70 -0.43 0.25
CA VAL A 88 10.65 0.48 0.74
C VAL A 88 10.92 1.88 0.22
N THR A 89 9.97 2.47 -0.50
CA THR A 89 10.08 3.84 -1.02
C THR A 89 8.71 4.49 -1.18
N THR A 90 8.66 5.80 -1.43
CA THR A 90 7.40 6.42 -1.89
C THR A 90 7.12 6.09 -3.35
N ILE A 91 5.84 6.06 -3.75
CA ILE A 91 5.43 5.95 -5.15
C ILE A 91 6.13 7.02 -5.98
N GLU A 92 6.03 8.28 -5.59
CA GLU A 92 6.66 9.38 -6.34
C GLU A 92 8.18 9.22 -6.48
N SER A 93 8.89 8.78 -5.43
CA SER A 93 10.33 8.55 -5.49
C SER A 93 10.70 7.41 -6.46
N TRP A 94 9.85 6.37 -6.50
CA TRP A 94 9.98 5.27 -7.45
C TRP A 94 9.71 5.76 -8.88
N VAL A 95 8.62 6.47 -9.13
CA VAL A 95 8.32 7.01 -10.47
C VAL A 95 9.45 7.92 -10.96
N ARG A 96 9.95 8.84 -10.13
CA ARG A 96 11.12 9.68 -10.45
C ARG A 96 12.41 8.87 -10.67
N SER A 97 12.54 7.66 -10.12
CA SER A 97 13.68 6.79 -10.41
C SER A 97 13.60 6.20 -11.82
N LEU A 98 12.40 5.95 -12.33
CA LEU A 98 12.19 5.46 -13.69
C LEU A 98 12.71 6.46 -14.74
N TYR A 99 12.38 7.75 -14.61
CA TYR A 99 12.93 8.80 -15.49
C TYR A 99 14.46 8.81 -15.49
N ARG A 100 15.08 8.69 -14.31
CA ARG A 100 16.56 8.63 -14.19
C ARG A 100 17.16 7.41 -14.87
N VAL A 101 16.53 6.24 -14.72
CA VAL A 101 16.99 5.00 -15.36
C VAL A 101 16.85 5.06 -16.88
N HIS A 102 15.81 5.71 -17.39
CA HIS A 102 15.58 5.90 -18.82
C HIS A 102 16.29 7.13 -19.42
N ASN A 103 17.01 7.91 -18.61
CA ASN A 103 17.66 9.15 -19.01
C ASN A 103 16.70 10.16 -19.65
N GLU A 104 15.49 10.24 -19.11
CA GLU A 104 14.41 11.12 -19.56
C GLU A 104 14.24 12.28 -18.57
N ALA A 105 13.88 13.45 -19.08
CA ALA A 105 13.59 14.61 -18.25
C ALA A 105 12.24 14.42 -17.53
N LEU A 106 12.13 14.95 -16.31
CA LEU A 106 10.84 15.02 -15.63
C LEU A 106 9.90 15.97 -16.40
N PRO A 107 8.59 15.71 -16.39
CA PRO A 107 7.62 16.64 -16.97
C PRO A 107 7.64 17.98 -16.25
N GLU A 108 7.12 19.01 -16.92
CA GLU A 108 6.88 20.31 -16.30
C GLU A 108 5.83 20.20 -15.19
N ASP A 109 6.03 20.92 -14.09
CA ASP A 109 5.10 20.91 -12.96
C ASP A 109 3.86 21.75 -13.31
N PRO A 110 2.66 21.14 -13.39
CA PRO A 110 1.44 21.86 -13.71
C PRO A 110 0.94 22.77 -12.57
N GLY A 111 1.56 22.71 -11.39
CA GLY A 111 1.22 23.52 -10.22
C GLY A 111 0.03 22.99 -9.41
N ASP A 112 -0.66 21.96 -9.91
CA ASP A 112 -1.64 21.18 -9.17
C ASP A 112 -1.07 19.79 -8.82
N LEU A 113 -1.28 19.35 -7.59
CA LEU A 113 -0.69 18.11 -7.09
C LEU A 113 -1.26 16.86 -7.78
N VAL A 114 -2.57 16.83 -8.05
CA VAL A 114 -3.20 15.65 -8.68
C VAL A 114 -2.76 15.57 -10.13
N GLU A 115 -2.82 16.68 -10.86
CA GLU A 115 -2.28 16.78 -12.22
C GLU A 115 -0.79 16.43 -12.28
N TRP A 116 0.01 16.91 -11.31
CA TRP A 116 1.42 16.54 -11.22
C TRP A 116 1.60 15.02 -11.12
N LYS A 117 0.81 14.33 -10.27
CA LYS A 117 0.85 12.87 -10.16
C LYS A 117 0.45 12.19 -11.48
N ARG A 118 -0.59 12.67 -12.16
CA ARG A 118 -1.04 12.16 -13.46
C ARG A 118 0.06 12.29 -14.51
N CYS A 119 0.62 13.49 -14.70
CA CYS A 119 1.70 13.75 -15.66
C CYS A 119 2.94 12.91 -15.35
N LEU A 120 3.34 12.86 -14.07
CA LEU A 120 4.53 12.13 -13.66
C LEU A 120 4.39 10.63 -13.91
N ALA A 121 3.25 10.02 -13.56
CA ALA A 121 3.00 8.60 -13.79
C ALA A 121 2.82 8.28 -15.28
N GLY A 122 2.08 9.11 -16.02
CA GLY A 122 1.86 8.96 -17.47
C GLY A 122 3.17 8.98 -18.26
N GLY A 123 4.04 9.96 -18.03
CA GLY A 123 5.34 10.01 -18.71
C GLY A 123 6.25 8.82 -18.33
N ALA A 124 6.17 8.31 -17.11
CA ALA A 124 6.92 7.12 -16.71
C ALA A 124 6.41 5.84 -17.39
N LEU A 125 5.09 5.74 -17.62
CA LEU A 125 4.49 4.63 -18.36
C LEU A 125 4.97 4.62 -19.82
N GLU A 126 5.04 5.79 -20.46
CA GLU A 126 5.61 5.90 -21.82
C GLU A 126 7.08 5.47 -21.86
N CYS A 127 7.88 5.85 -20.85
CA CYS A 127 9.27 5.43 -20.73
C CYS A 127 9.41 3.91 -20.57
N ALA A 128 8.55 3.31 -19.73
CA ALA A 128 8.55 1.87 -19.46
C ALA A 128 8.30 1.04 -20.73
N HIS A 129 7.45 1.52 -21.64
CA HIS A 129 7.21 0.84 -22.92
C HIS A 129 8.42 0.87 -23.88
N ARG A 130 9.36 1.81 -23.69
CA ARG A 130 10.54 1.98 -24.56
C ARG A 130 11.75 1.13 -24.13
N GLY A 131 11.77 0.58 -22.91
CA GLY A 131 12.90 -0.17 -22.37
C GLY A 131 12.53 -1.53 -21.78
N ARG A 132 13.53 -2.43 -21.66
CA ARG A 132 13.37 -3.73 -21.00
C ARG A 132 13.98 -3.68 -19.61
N MET A 133 13.19 -3.27 -18.63
CA MET A 133 13.53 -3.45 -17.22
C MET A 133 12.89 -4.74 -16.69
N PRO A 134 13.58 -5.51 -15.82
CA PRO A 134 12.97 -6.66 -15.19
C PRO A 134 11.78 -6.22 -14.33
N ARG A 135 10.64 -6.88 -14.51
CA ARG A 135 9.44 -6.67 -13.69
C ARG A 135 9.70 -7.11 -12.24
N TYR A 136 8.96 -6.51 -11.31
CA TYR A 136 8.93 -6.97 -9.93
C TYR A 136 8.15 -8.28 -9.83
N ASP A 137 8.62 -9.18 -8.98
CA ASP A 137 7.89 -10.41 -8.65
C ASP A 137 6.54 -10.06 -7.99
N ALA A 138 6.55 -9.04 -7.11
CA ALA A 138 5.36 -8.46 -6.52
C ALA A 138 5.54 -6.99 -6.09
N LEU A 139 4.47 -6.20 -6.22
CA LEU A 139 4.39 -4.83 -5.71
C LEU A 139 3.40 -4.74 -4.55
N PHE A 140 3.74 -3.98 -3.53
CA PHE A 140 2.94 -3.75 -2.32
C PHE A 140 2.66 -2.27 -2.18
N ILE A 141 1.39 -1.86 -2.15
CA ILE A 141 1.00 -0.46 -2.27
C ILE A 141 0.14 -0.06 -1.07
N ASP A 142 0.61 0.92 -0.30
CA ASP A 142 -0.12 1.51 0.83
C ASP A 142 -0.92 2.74 0.39
N GLU A 143 -1.98 3.06 1.13
CA GLU A 143 -2.90 4.19 0.87
C GLU A 143 -3.46 4.20 -0.57
N ALA A 144 -3.98 3.05 -1.02
CA ALA A 144 -4.52 2.86 -2.37
C ALA A 144 -5.62 3.87 -2.75
N GLN A 145 -6.32 4.45 -1.77
CA GLN A 145 -7.33 5.47 -1.98
C GLN A 145 -6.79 6.81 -2.49
N ASP A 146 -5.51 7.11 -2.26
CA ASP A 146 -4.87 8.37 -2.66
C ASP A 146 -4.15 8.27 -4.03
N LEU A 147 -4.28 7.13 -4.73
CA LEU A 147 -3.73 6.92 -6.08
C LEU A 147 -4.52 7.66 -7.16
N VAL A 148 -3.85 7.96 -8.27
CA VAL A 148 -4.51 8.31 -9.55
C VAL A 148 -4.51 7.11 -10.51
N GLN A 149 -5.34 7.14 -11.55
CA GLN A 149 -5.47 6.04 -12.52
C GLN A 149 -4.12 5.70 -13.17
N GLU A 150 -3.34 6.71 -13.54
CA GLU A 150 -2.05 6.57 -14.20
C GLU A 150 -1.01 5.88 -13.30
N GLU A 151 -1.09 6.09 -11.98
CA GLU A 151 -0.24 5.36 -11.03
C GLU A 151 -0.65 3.89 -10.94
N VAL A 152 -1.95 3.59 -10.98
CA VAL A 152 -2.45 2.21 -11.02
C VAL A 152 -2.01 1.52 -12.30
N ASP A 153 -2.15 2.18 -13.46
CA ASP A 153 -1.74 1.65 -14.76
C ASP A 153 -0.23 1.38 -14.80
N LEU A 154 0.57 2.32 -14.26
CA LEU A 154 2.01 2.14 -14.12
C LEU A 154 2.34 0.95 -13.22
N VAL A 155 1.82 0.89 -12.00
CA VAL A 155 2.06 -0.27 -11.11
C VAL A 155 1.65 -1.59 -11.79
N SER A 156 0.57 -1.58 -12.55
CA SER A 156 0.09 -2.74 -13.33
C SER A 156 1.06 -3.17 -14.43
N SER A 157 1.74 -2.24 -15.09
CA SER A 157 2.71 -2.58 -16.14
C SER A 157 4.01 -3.20 -15.59
N TRP A 158 4.29 -3.00 -14.29
CA TRP A 158 5.54 -3.39 -13.63
C TRP A 158 5.45 -4.68 -12.81
N SER A 159 4.25 -5.20 -12.51
CA SER A 159 4.07 -6.52 -11.89
C SER A 159 2.65 -7.06 -12.08
N GLU A 160 2.56 -8.38 -12.31
CA GLU A 160 1.28 -9.10 -12.34
C GLU A 160 0.75 -9.41 -10.92
N SER A 161 1.65 -9.48 -9.94
CA SER A 161 1.32 -9.72 -8.52
C SER A 161 1.33 -8.41 -7.76
N ARG A 162 0.18 -7.94 -7.28
CA ARG A 162 0.06 -6.65 -6.60
C ARG A 162 -0.77 -6.81 -5.33
N PHE A 163 -0.39 -6.12 -4.27
CA PHE A 163 -1.10 -6.16 -3.01
C PHE A 163 -1.36 -4.74 -2.54
N PHE A 164 -2.59 -4.28 -2.74
CA PHE A 164 -3.05 -2.96 -2.36
C PHE A 164 -3.65 -3.01 -0.96
N VAL A 165 -3.35 -2.02 -0.14
CA VAL A 165 -4.11 -1.75 1.08
C VAL A 165 -4.66 -0.33 1.06
N GLY A 166 -5.86 -0.12 1.59
CA GLY A 166 -6.48 1.19 1.59
C GLY A 166 -7.65 1.32 2.56
N ASP A 167 -8.24 2.50 2.58
CA ASP A 167 -9.39 2.84 3.42
C ASP A 167 -10.39 3.67 2.60
N ASP A 168 -11.60 3.15 2.43
CA ASP A 168 -12.67 3.79 1.64
C ASP A 168 -13.24 5.05 2.31
N ARG A 169 -12.98 5.24 3.62
CA ARG A 169 -13.45 6.36 4.42
C ARG A 169 -12.38 7.42 4.66
N GLN A 170 -11.11 7.15 4.33
CA GLN A 170 -9.98 8.07 4.55
C GLN A 170 -9.38 8.61 3.26
N LYS A 171 -10.20 9.23 2.41
CA LYS A 171 -9.71 9.94 1.23
C LYS A 171 -9.24 11.34 1.62
N ILE A 172 -7.99 11.67 1.33
CA ILE A 172 -7.41 13.00 1.65
C ILE A 172 -7.42 13.91 0.41
N TYR A 173 -7.33 13.34 -0.79
CA TYR A 173 -7.34 14.09 -2.06
C TYR A 173 -8.68 13.95 -2.77
N GLY A 174 -9.54 14.97 -2.71
CA GLY A 174 -10.93 14.91 -3.17
C GLY A 174 -11.16 14.40 -4.60
N GLU A 175 -10.21 14.63 -5.50
CA GLU A 175 -10.29 14.25 -6.92
C GLU A 175 -9.64 12.88 -7.25
N ALA A 176 -8.96 12.24 -6.30
CA ALA A 176 -8.27 10.97 -6.55
C ALA A 176 -9.26 9.80 -6.62
N GLU A 177 -9.43 9.16 -7.78
CA GLU A 177 -10.31 7.99 -7.93
C GLU A 177 -9.57 6.66 -7.65
N GLY A 178 -8.58 6.67 -6.76
CA GLY A 178 -7.64 5.58 -6.55
C GLY A 178 -8.28 4.22 -6.31
N LEU A 179 -9.26 4.11 -5.41
CA LEU A 179 -9.95 2.84 -5.17
C LEU A 179 -10.78 2.37 -6.37
N SER A 180 -11.36 3.29 -7.14
CA SER A 180 -12.09 2.94 -8.36
C SER A 180 -11.14 2.37 -9.40
N ALA A 181 -9.99 3.01 -9.60
CA ALA A 181 -8.93 2.54 -10.49
C ALA A 181 -8.38 1.17 -10.06
N VAL A 182 -8.09 1.00 -8.76
CA VAL A 182 -7.60 -0.27 -8.20
C VAL A 182 -8.61 -1.40 -8.39
N ARG A 183 -9.91 -1.13 -8.21
CA ARG A 183 -10.98 -2.12 -8.46
C ARG A 183 -11.13 -2.52 -9.94
N GLN A 184 -10.64 -1.74 -10.89
CA GLN A 184 -10.62 -2.14 -12.29
C GLN A 184 -9.54 -3.21 -12.58
N VAL A 185 -8.48 -3.26 -11.76
CA VAL A 185 -7.34 -4.17 -11.95
C VAL A 185 -7.29 -5.32 -10.94
N VAL A 186 -8.19 -5.32 -9.95
CA VAL A 186 -8.35 -6.35 -8.93
C VAL A 186 -9.66 -7.10 -9.18
N PRO A 187 -9.65 -8.44 -9.32
CA PRO A 187 -10.90 -9.21 -9.40
C PRO A 187 -11.77 -8.98 -8.15
N PRO A 188 -13.10 -8.83 -8.29
CA PRO A 188 -13.99 -8.60 -7.15
C PRO A 188 -13.85 -9.65 -6.02
N GLU A 189 -13.58 -10.90 -6.37
CA GLU A 189 -13.34 -12.02 -5.45
C GLU A 189 -12.00 -11.92 -4.70
N HIS A 190 -11.14 -10.95 -5.03
CA HIS A 190 -9.85 -10.68 -4.38
C HIS A 190 -9.88 -9.43 -3.50
N GLU A 191 -11.03 -8.76 -3.38
CA GLU A 191 -11.23 -7.73 -2.35
C GLU A 191 -11.42 -8.40 -0.98
N ARG A 192 -10.68 -7.94 0.03
CA ARG A 192 -10.77 -8.41 1.41
C ARG A 192 -10.97 -7.22 2.33
N THR A 193 -11.58 -7.46 3.48
CA THR A 193 -11.80 -6.41 4.49
C THR A 193 -11.27 -6.87 5.83
N LEU A 194 -10.40 -6.07 6.43
CA LEU A 194 -10.04 -6.17 7.84
C LEU A 194 -11.14 -5.51 8.64
N ARG A 195 -11.83 -6.30 9.47
CA ARG A 195 -12.96 -5.81 10.23
C ARG A 195 -12.53 -5.01 11.46
N PHE A 196 -11.57 -5.53 12.22
CA PHE A 196 -11.24 -5.03 13.56
C PHE A 196 -10.14 -3.98 13.56
N HIS A 197 -10.17 -3.06 14.52
CA HIS A 197 -9.09 -2.10 14.76
C HIS A 197 -8.67 -2.04 16.22
N TYR A 198 -7.40 -1.65 16.42
CA TYR A 198 -6.65 -1.86 17.66
C TYR A 198 -6.02 -0.57 18.23
N ARG A 199 -6.22 0.57 17.55
CA ARG A 199 -5.54 1.83 17.89
C ARG A 199 -6.40 2.77 18.72
N VAL A 200 -7.70 2.79 18.46
CA VAL A 200 -8.60 3.83 18.96
C VAL A 200 -9.36 3.30 20.16
N ALA A 201 -9.29 4.01 21.30
CA ALA A 201 -10.01 3.59 22.50
C ALA A 201 -11.55 3.68 22.31
N PRO A 202 -12.35 2.77 22.91
CA PRO A 202 -13.80 2.73 22.72
C PRO A 202 -14.53 4.08 22.91
N PRO A 203 -14.17 4.94 23.89
CA PRO A 203 -14.80 6.26 24.02
C PRO A 203 -14.58 7.19 22.82
N ILE A 204 -13.43 7.11 22.15
CA ILE A 204 -13.13 7.89 20.94
C ILE A 204 -13.92 7.33 19.75
N CYS A 205 -14.01 6.01 19.63
CA CYS A 205 -14.84 5.35 18.62
C CYS A 205 -16.29 5.80 18.70
N ARG A 206 -16.87 5.82 19.90
CA ARG A 206 -18.23 6.35 20.14
C ARG A 206 -18.42 7.79 19.68
N MET A 207 -17.41 8.63 19.90
CA MET A 207 -17.47 10.01 19.47
C MET A 207 -17.41 10.10 17.93
N ALA A 208 -16.51 9.35 17.29
CA ALA A 208 -16.41 9.29 15.84
C ALA A 208 -17.70 8.79 15.19
N ASP A 209 -18.31 7.73 15.72
CA ASP A 209 -19.58 7.16 15.24
C ASP A 209 -20.76 8.16 15.32
N ARG A 210 -20.69 9.16 16.20
CA ARG A 210 -21.68 10.25 16.28
C ARG A 210 -21.47 11.35 15.24
N VAL A 211 -20.23 11.53 14.77
CA VAL A 211 -19.87 12.56 13.77
C VAL A 211 -20.06 12.03 12.36
N LEU A 212 -19.66 10.78 12.13
CA LEU A 212 -19.76 10.07 10.86
C LEU A 212 -20.61 8.81 11.08
N ILE A 213 -21.90 8.92 10.77
CA ILE A 213 -22.81 7.78 10.81
C ILE A 213 -22.54 6.95 9.55
N PRO A 214 -22.13 5.67 9.68
CA PRO A 214 -21.90 4.83 8.51
C PRO A 214 -23.22 4.64 7.75
N PRO A 215 -23.28 4.94 6.44
CA PRO A 215 -24.49 4.71 5.63
C PRO A 215 -24.81 3.21 5.49
N CYS A 216 -23.81 2.34 5.63
CA CYS A 216 -23.93 0.89 5.80
C CYS A 216 -22.70 0.31 6.53
N GLY A 217 -22.85 -0.88 7.13
CA GLY A 217 -21.77 -1.61 7.79
C GLY A 217 -21.68 -1.41 9.31
N ASP A 218 -20.64 -2.00 9.90
CA ASP A 218 -20.38 -1.92 11.34
C ASP A 218 -19.89 -0.51 11.76
N SER A 219 -20.23 -0.12 12.99
CA SER A 219 -19.73 1.12 13.60
C SER A 219 -18.27 0.96 14.04
N LEU A 220 -17.52 2.06 14.13
CA LEU A 220 -16.13 2.03 14.59
C LEU A 220 -16.02 1.47 16.02
N GLU A 221 -16.99 1.76 16.90
CA GLU A 221 -17.03 1.15 18.24
C GLU A 221 -17.23 -0.37 18.15
N SER A 222 -18.15 -0.84 17.30
CA SER A 222 -18.50 -2.26 17.23
C SER A 222 -17.39 -3.18 16.72
N THR A 223 -16.37 -2.61 16.07
CA THR A 223 -15.20 -3.35 15.58
C THR A 223 -13.91 -3.01 16.32
N CYS A 224 -14.00 -2.33 17.47
CA CYS A 224 -12.86 -2.03 18.34
C CYS A 224 -12.46 -3.26 19.16
N GLN A 225 -11.18 -3.61 19.13
CA GLN A 225 -10.59 -4.68 19.96
C GLN A 225 -9.41 -4.17 20.80
#